data_AF-A0A1V5LXJ4-F1
#
_entry.id   AF-A0A1V5LXJ4-F1
#
_cell.length_a   1.000
_cell.length_b   1.000
_cell.length_c   1.000
_cell.angle_alpha   90.00
_cell.angle_beta   90.00
_cell.angle_gamma   90.00
#
_symmetry.space_group_name_H-M   'P 1'
#
loop_
_entity.id
_entity.type
_entity.pdbx_description
1 polymer ?
#
loop_
_entity_poly.entity_id
_entity_poly.type
_entity_poly.pdbx_seq_one_letter_code
_entity_poly.pdbx_strand_id
1 'polypeptide(L)'
;MLSLTPPIKVPENQIVAKDIVLLADTSGSMQGEKIEQTKKALKHVITSLNAQDRFGIVPFNTDADSMASSLLPANLENKRKAVDFIDELEAKGGTNIGDALNSGKSLLKASGERPAYLVLLTDGEPTVGETSLKGLAASLENRNLRVFDFGVGYDVNTRLLNRLSSDNHGTAQFVEPGESLEVALSSFYDKIRAPMMSDVEIKFNGVTVKDTYPRSVKDLFAGNQVLLLGRYKGSGAAKLEITGKVNGALKSFSFPLEFSGADASSSHLTRLWAMRRIGYLTEVAQANGENKEVIDEIIELSKRHGIITNYTSFLVTDPSENNRIVRPRFDQVLSFGSMNRPGAAPRPSSLAAEKSIAAGSAAGFSQRAASHNESPLLRDFRVVSGKDAFERNKKASQLKESIDFESEGKTDHDKMKGATAKTAAIKRVADKTFYLAADGFYVDSLYKAVAGNRTPETVVFGSARYFELTRLKNAAAYLSVGKKLLLVIDGKPYKIVFESN
;
A
#
# COMPACT_ATOMS: atom_id res chain seq x y z
N MET A 1 -16.67 -7.63 12.96
CA MET A 1 -16.64 -7.12 11.57
C MET A 1 -18.04 -6.68 11.23
N LEU A 2 -18.20 -5.48 10.67
CA LEU A 2 -19.48 -4.97 10.20
C LEU A 2 -19.38 -4.73 8.70
N SER A 3 -20.38 -5.18 7.95
CA SER A 3 -20.51 -4.90 6.52
C SER A 3 -21.74 -4.04 6.28
N LEU A 4 -21.55 -2.90 5.61
CA LEU A 4 -22.63 -2.04 5.13
C LEU A 4 -22.72 -2.22 3.61
N THR A 5 -23.85 -2.71 3.13
CA THR A 5 -24.07 -2.96 1.70
C THR A 5 -25.31 -2.23 1.23
N PRO A 6 -25.18 -1.01 0.70
CA PRO A 6 -26.28 -0.31 0.07
C PRO A 6 -26.77 -1.09 -1.16
N PRO A 7 -28.08 -1.02 -1.48
CA PRO A 7 -28.64 -1.73 -2.63
C PRO A 7 -27.99 -1.30 -3.96
N ILE A 8 -27.92 -2.23 -4.91
CA ILE A 8 -27.32 -2.00 -6.24
C ILE A 8 -28.25 -1.16 -7.12
N LYS A 9 -29.56 -1.39 -7.04
CA LYS A 9 -30.58 -0.65 -7.80
C LYS A 9 -31.28 0.33 -6.87
N VAL A 10 -31.20 1.60 -7.23
CA VAL A 10 -31.78 2.70 -6.48
C VAL A 10 -32.56 3.56 -7.46
N PRO A 11 -33.84 3.89 -7.18
CA PRO A 11 -34.58 4.85 -7.97
C PRO A 11 -33.84 6.19 -8.07
N GLU A 12 -33.88 6.87 -9.23
CA GLU A 12 -33.13 8.13 -9.43
C GLU A 12 -33.44 9.21 -8.38
N ASN A 13 -34.67 9.23 -7.85
CA ASN A 13 -35.08 10.17 -6.81
C ASN A 13 -34.44 9.92 -5.42
N GLN A 14 -33.76 8.78 -5.25
CA GLN A 14 -33.03 8.43 -4.03
C GLN A 14 -31.51 8.63 -4.18
N ILE A 15 -31.03 9.00 -5.37
CA ILE A 15 -29.64 9.38 -5.60
C ILE A 15 -29.46 10.84 -5.16
N VAL A 16 -28.53 11.08 -4.24
CA VAL A 16 -28.23 12.43 -3.76
C VAL A 16 -27.49 13.20 -4.84
N ALA A 17 -28.02 14.36 -5.24
CA ALA A 17 -27.36 15.26 -6.18
C ALA A 17 -26.04 15.77 -5.57
N LYS A 18 -24.97 15.79 -6.37
CA LYS A 18 -23.62 16.18 -5.91
C LYS A 18 -23.08 17.40 -6.64
N ASP A 19 -22.14 18.07 -5.99
CA ASP A 19 -21.32 19.11 -6.61
C ASP A 19 -19.90 18.56 -6.78
N ILE A 20 -19.36 18.60 -8.00
CA ILE A 20 -18.01 18.09 -8.30
C ILE A 20 -17.17 19.17 -8.97
N VAL A 21 -15.92 19.34 -8.54
CA VAL A 21 -14.94 20.17 -9.24
C VAL A 21 -13.75 19.32 -9.66
N LEU A 22 -13.41 19.38 -10.94
CA LEU A 22 -12.28 18.70 -11.54
C LEU A 22 -11.13 19.70 -11.67
N LEU A 23 -10.06 19.48 -10.90
CA LEU A 23 -8.81 20.22 -11.01
C LEU A 23 -7.89 19.44 -11.95
N ALA A 24 -7.59 20.00 -13.11
CA ALA A 24 -6.86 19.33 -14.17
C ALA A 24 -5.50 19.98 -14.39
N ASP A 25 -4.43 19.25 -14.10
CA ASP A 25 -3.08 19.71 -14.38
C ASP A 25 -2.87 19.83 -15.89
N THR A 26 -2.41 21.00 -16.30
CA THR A 26 -2.08 21.38 -17.68
C THR A 26 -0.67 21.96 -17.74
N SER A 27 0.20 21.61 -16.78
CA SER A 27 1.61 22.00 -16.75
C SER A 27 2.40 21.40 -17.91
N GLY A 28 3.60 21.93 -18.16
CA GLY A 28 4.46 21.44 -19.25
C GLY A 28 4.82 19.96 -19.16
N SER A 29 4.84 19.35 -17.96
CA SER A 29 5.09 17.92 -17.79
C SER A 29 3.98 17.05 -18.41
N MET A 30 2.75 17.56 -18.46
CA MET A 30 1.58 16.85 -19.00
C MET A 30 1.60 16.66 -20.53
N GLN A 31 2.60 17.20 -21.24
CA GLN A 31 2.69 17.09 -22.69
C GLN A 31 2.68 15.64 -23.20
N GLY A 32 2.18 15.47 -24.43
CA GLY A 32 2.11 14.18 -25.10
C GLY A 32 0.90 13.35 -24.64
N GLU A 33 1.13 12.10 -24.27
CA GLU A 33 0.04 11.16 -23.97
C GLU A 33 -0.72 11.52 -22.67
N LYS A 34 -0.04 12.12 -21.69
CA LYS A 34 -0.64 12.42 -20.36
C LYS A 34 -1.83 13.38 -20.46
N ILE A 35 -1.68 14.50 -21.17
CA ILE A 35 -2.78 15.46 -21.39
C ILE A 35 -3.93 14.84 -22.19
N GLU A 36 -3.64 14.00 -23.19
CA GLU A 36 -4.68 13.32 -23.98
C GLU A 36 -5.47 12.31 -23.13
N GLN A 37 -4.80 11.56 -22.26
CA GLN A 37 -5.48 10.68 -21.30
C GLN A 37 -6.31 11.47 -20.29
N THR A 38 -5.78 12.59 -19.77
CA THR A 38 -6.52 13.50 -18.88
C THR A 38 -7.78 14.04 -19.55
N LYS A 39 -7.70 14.53 -20.79
CA LYS A 39 -8.86 15.00 -21.55
C LYS A 39 -9.93 13.92 -21.69
N LYS A 40 -9.55 12.69 -22.07
CA LYS A 40 -10.50 11.56 -22.17
C LYS A 40 -11.18 11.25 -20.84
N ALA A 41 -10.39 11.19 -19.77
CA ALA A 41 -10.87 10.93 -18.43
C ALA A 41 -11.86 12.02 -17.95
N LEU A 42 -11.53 13.29 -18.15
CA LEU A 42 -12.41 14.42 -17.83
C LEU A 42 -13.73 14.34 -18.61
N LYS A 43 -13.68 14.08 -19.93
CA LYS A 43 -14.87 13.92 -20.76
C LYS A 43 -15.76 12.77 -20.28
N HIS A 44 -15.17 11.66 -19.89
CA HIS A 44 -15.93 10.54 -19.32
C HIS A 44 -16.68 10.93 -18.05
N VAL A 45 -16.01 11.63 -17.12
CA VAL A 45 -16.66 12.11 -15.89
C VAL A 45 -17.81 13.06 -16.21
N ILE A 46 -17.58 14.06 -17.05
CA ILE A 46 -18.60 15.06 -17.43
C ILE A 46 -19.82 14.41 -18.08
N THR A 47 -19.61 13.47 -19.00
CA THR A 47 -20.70 12.78 -19.69
C THR A 47 -21.50 11.89 -18.73
N SER A 48 -20.83 11.28 -17.76
CA SER A 48 -21.41 10.37 -16.77
C SER A 48 -22.12 11.04 -15.58
N LEU A 49 -22.08 12.37 -15.47
CA LEU A 49 -22.82 13.11 -14.42
C LEU A 49 -24.32 12.90 -14.49
N ASN A 50 -24.97 12.82 -13.33
CA ASN A 50 -26.43 12.76 -13.26
C ASN A 50 -27.04 14.12 -13.59
N ALA A 51 -28.28 14.16 -14.07
CA ALA A 51 -28.93 15.40 -14.51
C ALA A 51 -29.06 16.49 -13.42
N GLN A 52 -29.10 16.09 -12.14
CA GLN A 52 -29.24 17.01 -10.99
C GLN A 52 -27.89 17.47 -10.41
N ASP A 53 -26.78 16.89 -10.88
CA ASP A 53 -25.45 17.24 -10.43
C ASP A 53 -25.05 18.64 -10.93
N ARG A 54 -24.07 19.25 -10.27
CA ARG A 54 -23.37 20.42 -10.78
C ARG A 54 -21.88 20.15 -10.85
N PHE A 55 -21.22 20.78 -11.81
CA PHE A 55 -19.80 20.58 -12.01
C PHE A 55 -19.04 21.89 -12.26
N GLY A 56 -17.74 21.85 -11.98
CA GLY A 56 -16.77 22.85 -12.39
C GLY A 56 -15.50 22.18 -12.91
N ILE A 57 -14.81 22.87 -13.83
CA ILE A 57 -13.51 22.44 -14.35
C ILE A 57 -12.54 23.59 -14.11
N VAL A 58 -11.41 23.29 -13.46
CA VAL A 58 -10.32 24.24 -13.21
C VAL A 58 -9.06 23.62 -13.79
N PRO A 59 -8.73 23.90 -15.06
CA PRO A 59 -7.38 23.65 -15.53
C PRO A 59 -6.40 24.51 -14.75
N PHE A 60 -5.23 23.97 -14.44
CA PHE A 60 -4.20 24.74 -13.77
C PHE A 60 -2.82 24.44 -14.32
N ASN A 61 -1.98 25.47 -14.32
CA ASN A 61 -0.56 25.40 -14.61
C ASN A 61 0.19 26.44 -13.77
N THR A 62 0.72 27.51 -14.35
CA THR A 62 1.18 28.69 -13.59
C THR A 62 0.00 29.40 -12.91
N ASP A 63 -1.15 29.44 -13.59
CA ASP A 63 -2.40 30.06 -13.12
C ASP A 63 -3.51 29.00 -13.02
N ALA A 64 -4.61 29.29 -12.31
CA ALA A 64 -5.72 28.34 -12.12
C ALA A 64 -7.10 28.97 -12.34
N ASP A 65 -7.43 29.21 -13.61
CA ASP A 65 -8.71 29.82 -14.01
C ASP A 65 -9.80 28.77 -14.28
N SER A 66 -10.93 28.91 -13.58
CA SER A 66 -12.10 28.06 -13.78
C SER A 66 -12.77 28.33 -15.13
N MET A 67 -13.30 27.28 -15.78
CA MET A 67 -14.12 27.38 -17.00
C MET A 67 -15.30 28.36 -16.84
N ALA A 68 -15.89 28.43 -15.64
CA ALA A 68 -17.00 29.31 -15.33
C ALA A 68 -16.90 29.84 -13.89
N SER A 69 -17.42 31.04 -13.64
CA SER A 69 -17.39 31.70 -12.31
C SER A 69 -18.24 31.01 -11.23
N SER A 70 -19.03 30.01 -11.61
CA SER A 70 -19.84 29.20 -10.69
C SER A 70 -20.07 27.81 -11.26
N LEU A 71 -20.48 26.88 -10.39
CA LEU A 71 -20.81 25.51 -10.80
C LEU A 71 -21.95 25.49 -11.83
N LEU A 72 -21.74 24.75 -12.92
CA LEU A 72 -22.71 24.58 -13.98
C LEU A 72 -23.61 23.37 -13.71
N PRO A 73 -24.94 23.46 -13.91
CA PRO A 73 -25.81 22.29 -13.94
C PRO A 73 -25.37 21.30 -15.02
N ALA A 74 -25.39 20.00 -14.71
CA ALA A 74 -25.02 18.92 -15.61
C ALA A 74 -26.09 18.61 -16.69
N ASN A 75 -26.64 19.66 -17.30
CA ASN A 75 -27.56 19.55 -18.44
C ASN A 75 -26.78 19.29 -19.75
N LEU A 76 -27.49 18.90 -20.81
CA LEU A 76 -26.88 18.53 -22.09
C LEU A 76 -26.06 19.67 -22.71
N GLU A 77 -26.53 20.91 -22.60
CA GLU A 77 -25.87 22.08 -23.15
C GLU A 77 -24.52 22.36 -22.46
N ASN A 78 -24.52 22.40 -21.13
CA ASN A 78 -23.31 22.65 -20.34
C ASN A 78 -22.31 21.50 -20.45
N LYS A 79 -22.78 20.24 -20.53
CA LYS A 79 -21.92 19.09 -20.78
C LYS A 79 -21.20 19.21 -22.12
N ARG A 80 -21.88 19.66 -23.19
CA ARG A 80 -21.26 19.89 -24.50
C ARG A 80 -20.22 21.01 -24.43
N LYS A 81 -20.57 22.17 -23.86
CA LYS A 81 -19.61 23.28 -23.65
C LYS A 81 -18.37 22.84 -22.87
N ALA A 82 -18.54 21.98 -21.88
CA ALA A 82 -17.45 21.45 -21.09
C ALA A 82 -16.55 20.49 -21.88
N VAL A 83 -17.15 19.64 -22.73
CA VAL A 83 -16.39 18.78 -23.64
C VAL A 83 -15.56 19.61 -24.62
N ASP A 84 -16.17 20.63 -25.23
CA ASP A 84 -15.47 21.53 -26.16
C ASP A 84 -14.30 22.26 -25.46
N PHE A 85 -14.54 22.78 -24.25
CA PHE A 85 -13.51 23.40 -23.41
C PHE A 85 -12.36 22.44 -23.04
N ILE A 86 -12.67 21.16 -22.75
CA ILE A 86 -11.66 20.14 -22.44
C ILE A 86 -10.78 19.85 -23.66
N ASP A 87 -11.36 19.83 -24.87
CA ASP A 87 -10.61 19.55 -26.10
C ASP A 87 -9.57 20.64 -26.40
N GLU A 88 -9.83 21.88 -25.98
CA GLU A 88 -8.94 23.05 -26.11
C GLU A 88 -7.79 23.10 -25.08
N LEU A 89 -7.76 22.21 -24.08
CA LEU A 89 -6.70 22.24 -23.06
C LEU A 89 -5.30 21.97 -23.65
N GLU A 90 -4.32 22.74 -23.24
CA GLU A 90 -2.93 22.61 -23.70
C GLU A 90 -1.95 22.56 -22.53
N ALA A 91 -0.98 21.64 -22.62
CA ALA A 91 0.04 21.44 -21.61
C ALA A 91 1.20 22.47 -21.72
N LYS A 92 1.26 23.41 -20.79
CA LYS A 92 2.26 24.50 -20.73
C LYS A 92 2.42 25.07 -19.31
N GLY A 93 3.53 25.76 -19.05
CA GLY A 93 3.74 26.48 -17.79
C GLY A 93 4.16 25.60 -16.61
N GLY A 94 4.09 26.17 -15.40
CA GLY A 94 4.41 25.49 -14.14
C GLY A 94 3.21 24.73 -13.56
N THR A 95 3.26 24.45 -12.26
CA THR A 95 2.27 23.62 -11.55
C THR A 95 1.88 24.30 -10.23
N ASN A 96 0.74 25.00 -10.21
CA ASN A 96 0.24 25.80 -9.10
C ASN A 96 -0.95 25.10 -8.41
N ILE A 97 -0.66 24.01 -7.69
CA ILE A 97 -1.69 23.23 -6.99
C ILE A 97 -2.42 24.10 -5.96
N GLY A 98 -1.71 25.01 -5.27
CA GLY A 98 -2.30 25.86 -4.24
C GLY A 98 -3.43 26.73 -4.79
N ASP A 99 -3.23 27.36 -5.95
CA ASP A 99 -4.27 28.18 -6.57
C ASP A 99 -5.41 27.32 -7.13
N ALA A 100 -5.11 26.14 -7.69
CA ALA A 100 -6.13 25.19 -8.13
C ALA A 100 -7.06 24.75 -6.98
N LEU A 101 -6.48 24.44 -5.81
CA LEU A 101 -7.25 24.10 -4.60
C LEU A 101 -8.11 25.29 -4.14
N ASN A 102 -7.57 26.51 -4.20
CA ASN A 102 -8.29 27.74 -3.82
C ASN A 102 -9.44 28.08 -4.78
N SER A 103 -9.23 27.91 -6.08
CA SER A 103 -10.24 28.11 -7.11
C SER A 103 -11.36 27.07 -6.96
N GLY A 104 -10.99 25.79 -6.84
CA GLY A 104 -11.96 24.71 -6.67
C GLY A 104 -12.80 24.81 -5.41
N LYS A 105 -12.18 25.12 -4.25
CA LYS A 105 -12.93 25.31 -3.00
C LYS A 105 -13.85 26.54 -3.05
N SER A 106 -13.49 27.57 -3.81
CA SER A 106 -14.32 28.77 -3.96
C SER A 106 -15.57 28.49 -4.80
N LEU A 107 -15.47 27.60 -5.80
CA LEU A 107 -16.62 27.12 -6.57
C LEU A 107 -17.55 26.24 -5.72
N LEU A 108 -16.99 25.37 -4.88
CA LEU A 108 -17.72 24.53 -3.93
C LEU A 108 -18.23 25.37 -2.73
N LYS A 109 -19.25 26.21 -2.96
CA LYS A 109 -19.89 26.99 -1.88
C LYS A 109 -20.42 26.04 -0.80
N ALA A 110 -20.06 26.31 0.47
CA ALA A 110 -20.42 25.55 1.65
C ALA A 110 -21.91 25.68 2.03
N SER A 111 -22.84 25.36 1.12
CA SER A 111 -24.27 25.29 1.41
C SER A 111 -24.62 24.06 2.27
N GLY A 112 -23.77 23.02 2.26
CA GLY A 112 -23.92 21.82 3.09
C GLY A 112 -25.09 20.91 2.72
N GLU A 113 -25.84 21.24 1.66
CA GLU A 113 -26.98 20.49 1.13
C GLU A 113 -26.58 19.31 0.26
N ARG A 114 -25.49 19.47 -0.50
CA ARG A 114 -24.98 18.48 -1.46
C ARG A 114 -23.58 18.04 -1.03
N PRO A 115 -23.24 16.75 -1.16
CA PRO A 115 -21.87 16.31 -1.01
C PRO A 115 -20.99 16.97 -2.08
N ALA A 116 -19.88 17.54 -1.63
CA ALA A 116 -18.93 18.28 -2.44
C ALA A 116 -17.67 17.44 -2.70
N TYR A 117 -17.35 17.23 -3.98
CA TYR A 117 -16.24 16.42 -4.44
C TYR A 117 -15.22 17.32 -5.14
N LEU A 118 -13.96 17.24 -4.72
CA LEU A 118 -12.82 17.83 -5.41
C LEU A 118 -11.99 16.68 -5.97
N VAL A 119 -11.78 16.66 -7.28
CA VAL A 119 -10.95 15.64 -7.93
C VAL A 119 -9.74 16.32 -8.53
N LEU A 120 -8.55 16.00 -8.03
CA LEU A 120 -7.29 16.53 -8.53
C LEU A 120 -6.62 15.51 -9.44
N LEU A 121 -6.24 15.92 -10.64
CA LEU A 121 -5.46 15.12 -11.58
C LEU A 121 -4.14 15.85 -11.84
N THR A 122 -3.01 15.21 -11.54
CA THR A 122 -1.67 15.82 -11.68
C THR A 122 -0.59 14.77 -11.93
N ASP A 123 0.46 15.14 -12.66
CA ASP A 123 1.64 14.29 -12.90
C ASP A 123 2.90 14.80 -12.22
N GLY A 124 2.80 15.89 -11.44
CA GLY A 124 3.95 16.66 -11.02
C GLY A 124 3.91 17.15 -9.57
N GLU A 125 5.00 17.80 -9.18
CA GLU A 125 5.12 18.51 -7.91
C GLU A 125 4.65 19.97 -8.04
N PRO A 126 4.14 20.59 -6.97
CA PRO A 126 3.84 22.02 -7.00
C PRO A 126 5.13 22.83 -7.20
N THR A 127 5.18 23.67 -8.23
CA THR A 127 6.35 24.49 -8.62
C THR A 127 6.10 25.99 -8.55
N VAL A 128 4.84 26.42 -8.50
CA VAL A 128 4.43 27.83 -8.47
C VAL A 128 3.49 28.06 -7.29
N GLY A 129 3.57 29.25 -6.68
CA GLY A 129 2.71 29.63 -5.56
C GLY A 129 3.11 28.93 -4.25
N GLU A 130 2.11 28.46 -3.50
CA GLU A 130 2.34 27.66 -2.29
C GLU A 130 2.75 26.24 -2.67
N THR A 131 3.93 25.82 -2.24
CA THR A 131 4.51 24.49 -2.55
C THR A 131 4.72 23.63 -1.31
N SER A 132 4.55 24.19 -0.11
CA SER A 132 4.74 23.44 1.12
C SER A 132 3.55 22.51 1.38
N LEU A 133 3.85 21.26 1.75
CA LEU A 133 2.83 20.27 2.10
C LEU A 133 1.88 20.78 3.19
N LYS A 134 2.42 21.49 4.20
CA LYS A 134 1.63 22.05 5.29
C LYS A 134 0.68 23.17 4.80
N GLY A 135 1.17 24.09 3.96
CA GLY A 135 0.35 25.17 3.42
C GLY A 135 -0.77 24.66 2.52
N LEU A 136 -0.45 23.69 1.65
CA LEU A 136 -1.41 23.05 0.76
C LEU A 136 -2.47 22.25 1.54
N ALA A 137 -2.08 21.45 2.52
CA ALA A 137 -3.03 20.71 3.37
C ALA A 137 -3.95 21.66 4.16
N ALA A 138 -3.38 22.73 4.73
CA ALA A 138 -4.15 23.74 5.46
C ALA A 138 -5.17 24.48 4.58
N SER A 139 -4.94 24.56 3.26
CA SER A 139 -5.82 25.28 2.33
C SER A 139 -7.25 24.70 2.25
N LEU A 140 -7.41 23.42 2.60
CA LEU A 140 -8.67 22.68 2.57
C LEU A 140 -9.24 22.39 3.97
N GLU A 141 -8.54 22.77 5.04
CA GLU A 141 -8.97 22.49 6.42
C GLU A 141 -10.37 23.05 6.73
N ASN A 142 -11.08 22.37 7.64
CA ASN A 142 -12.40 22.76 8.16
C ASN A 142 -13.50 22.87 7.10
N ARG A 143 -13.38 22.14 5.99
CA ARG A 143 -14.40 22.07 4.95
C ARG A 143 -15.00 20.67 4.88
N ASN A 144 -16.31 20.58 4.65
CA ASN A 144 -16.98 19.30 4.41
C ASN A 144 -16.85 18.90 2.93
N LEU A 145 -15.62 18.59 2.50
CA LEU A 145 -15.26 18.18 1.14
C LEU A 145 -14.89 16.70 1.13
N ARG A 146 -14.95 16.07 -0.04
CA ARG A 146 -14.21 14.85 -0.34
C ARG A 146 -13.15 15.15 -1.39
N VAL A 147 -11.88 14.92 -1.09
CA VAL A 147 -10.77 15.18 -2.02
C VAL A 147 -10.22 13.86 -2.54
N PHE A 148 -10.22 13.69 -3.85
CA PHE A 148 -9.72 12.51 -4.53
C PHE A 148 -8.60 12.89 -5.46
N ASP A 149 -7.43 12.30 -5.27
CA ASP A 149 -6.24 12.67 -6.01
C ASP A 149 -5.85 11.56 -6.99
N PHE A 150 -5.50 11.94 -8.22
CA PHE A 150 -5.04 11.06 -9.27
C PHE A 150 -3.64 11.49 -9.70
N GLY A 151 -2.65 10.73 -9.27
CA GLY A 151 -1.26 10.90 -9.69
C GLY A 151 -0.98 10.12 -10.97
N VAL A 152 -0.44 10.77 -11.99
CA VAL A 152 -0.07 10.14 -13.27
C VAL A 152 1.45 10.05 -13.39
N GLY A 153 1.98 8.85 -13.63
CA GLY A 153 3.42 8.64 -13.81
C GLY A 153 4.22 8.59 -12.51
N TYR A 154 5.53 8.76 -12.63
CA TYR A 154 6.47 8.59 -11.52
C TYR A 154 6.91 9.90 -10.85
N ASP A 155 6.61 11.05 -11.46
CA ASP A 155 7.07 12.37 -11.01
C ASP A 155 6.08 13.07 -10.05
N VAL A 156 5.20 12.28 -9.44
CA VAL A 156 4.11 12.74 -8.58
C VAL A 156 4.53 12.88 -7.12
N ASN A 157 4.10 13.95 -6.46
CA ASN A 157 4.29 14.11 -5.02
C ASN A 157 3.29 13.24 -4.23
N THR A 158 3.60 11.95 -4.10
CA THR A 158 2.73 10.97 -3.41
C THR A 158 2.41 11.35 -1.97
N ARG A 159 3.35 12.01 -1.25
CA ARG A 159 3.13 12.45 0.13
C ARG A 159 2.06 13.53 0.21
N LEU A 160 2.12 14.52 -0.68
CA LEU A 160 1.13 15.58 -0.77
C LEU A 160 -0.25 15.02 -1.12
N LEU A 161 -0.36 14.22 -2.18
CA LEU A 161 -1.65 13.67 -2.63
C LEU A 161 -2.27 12.76 -1.57
N ASN A 162 -1.50 11.85 -0.98
CA ASN A 162 -2.01 11.02 0.13
C ASN A 162 -2.49 11.88 1.31
N ARG A 163 -1.79 12.97 1.63
CA ARG A 163 -2.17 13.88 2.72
C ARG A 163 -3.47 14.63 2.39
N LEU A 164 -3.58 15.23 1.22
CA LEU A 164 -4.78 15.97 0.79
C LEU A 164 -6.02 15.09 0.82
N SER A 165 -5.95 13.91 0.20
CA SER A 165 -7.04 12.93 0.21
C SER A 165 -7.40 12.44 1.62
N SER A 166 -6.41 12.04 2.43
CA SER A 166 -6.65 11.44 3.75
C SER A 166 -7.24 12.42 4.75
N ASP A 167 -6.76 13.68 4.75
CA ASP A 167 -7.28 14.74 5.62
C ASP A 167 -8.70 15.16 5.23
N ASN A 168 -9.11 14.93 3.98
CA ASN A 168 -10.38 15.36 3.41
C ASN A 168 -11.23 14.18 2.91
N HIS A 169 -11.23 13.06 3.61
CA HIS A 169 -12.18 11.95 3.44
C HIS A 169 -12.25 11.30 2.04
N GLY A 170 -11.20 11.39 1.25
CA GLY A 170 -11.10 10.67 -0.02
C GLY A 170 -9.88 9.77 -0.08
N THR A 171 -9.38 9.54 -1.29
CA THR A 171 -8.28 8.60 -1.54
C THR A 171 -7.44 9.07 -2.73
N ALA A 172 -6.15 8.80 -2.67
CA ALA A 172 -5.25 9.00 -3.78
C ALA A 172 -5.09 7.69 -4.58
N GLN A 173 -5.14 7.78 -5.90
CA GLN A 173 -4.84 6.70 -6.82
C GLN A 173 -3.68 7.11 -7.72
N PHE A 174 -2.75 6.19 -7.95
CA PHE A 174 -1.58 6.40 -8.79
C PHE A 174 -1.69 5.51 -10.03
N VAL A 175 -1.44 6.10 -11.19
CA VAL A 175 -1.50 5.45 -12.50
C VAL A 175 -0.08 5.38 -13.05
N GLU A 176 0.43 4.18 -13.26
CA GLU A 176 1.79 4.00 -13.78
C GLU A 176 1.86 4.34 -15.28
N PRO A 177 3.05 4.70 -15.81
CA PRO A 177 3.21 4.86 -17.26
C PRO A 177 2.79 3.60 -18.03
N GLY A 178 1.87 3.78 -18.98
CA GLY A 178 1.27 2.70 -19.76
C GLY A 178 -0.04 2.14 -19.18
N GLU A 179 -0.39 2.49 -17.95
CA GLU A 179 -1.76 2.32 -17.45
C GLU A 179 -2.68 3.43 -17.97
N SER A 180 -3.98 3.16 -18.01
CA SER A 180 -4.96 4.12 -18.50
C SER A 180 -5.54 4.95 -17.35
N LEU A 181 -5.21 6.24 -17.31
CA LEU A 181 -5.85 7.19 -16.40
C LEU A 181 -7.37 7.22 -16.61
N GLU A 182 -7.82 7.13 -17.86
CA GLU A 182 -9.24 7.06 -18.19
C GLU A 182 -9.92 5.90 -17.47
N VAL A 183 -9.35 4.68 -17.52
CA VAL A 183 -9.92 3.51 -16.83
C VAL A 183 -9.92 3.72 -15.31
N ALA A 184 -8.82 4.22 -14.75
CA ALA A 184 -8.70 4.47 -13.31
C ALA A 184 -9.76 5.46 -12.81
N LEU A 185 -9.85 6.62 -13.47
CA LEU A 185 -10.80 7.68 -13.09
C LEU A 185 -12.25 7.26 -13.36
N SER A 186 -12.54 6.59 -14.48
CA SER A 186 -13.89 6.12 -14.80
C SER A 186 -14.36 5.09 -13.78
N SER A 187 -13.51 4.10 -13.46
CA SER A 187 -13.81 3.09 -12.44
C SER A 187 -14.00 3.69 -11.06
N PHE A 188 -13.27 4.76 -10.74
CA PHE A 188 -13.46 5.51 -9.52
C PHE A 188 -14.79 6.29 -9.54
N TYR A 189 -15.06 7.02 -10.61
CA TYR A 189 -16.27 7.81 -10.75
C TYR A 189 -17.52 6.92 -10.66
N ASP A 190 -17.51 5.75 -11.29
CA ASP A 190 -18.60 4.79 -11.20
C ASP A 190 -18.90 4.33 -9.77
N LYS A 191 -17.87 4.27 -8.91
CA LYS A 191 -18.06 3.96 -7.49
C LYS A 191 -18.69 5.13 -6.74
N ILE A 192 -18.41 6.38 -7.11
CA ILE A 192 -18.90 7.56 -6.38
C ILE A 192 -20.12 8.23 -7.02
N ARG A 193 -20.56 7.78 -8.20
CA ARG A 193 -21.59 8.48 -8.99
C ARG A 193 -22.97 8.55 -8.32
N ALA A 194 -23.29 7.58 -7.47
CA ALA A 194 -24.60 7.42 -6.85
C ALA A 194 -24.50 7.39 -5.31
N PRO A 195 -24.23 8.53 -4.64
CA PRO A 195 -24.30 8.60 -3.18
C PRO A 195 -25.73 8.41 -2.72
N MET A 196 -25.94 7.48 -1.79
CA MET A 196 -27.23 7.21 -1.16
C MET A 196 -27.38 7.92 0.18
N MET A 197 -26.27 8.12 0.89
CA MET A 197 -26.22 8.84 2.16
C MET A 197 -24.86 9.51 2.30
N SER A 198 -24.87 10.78 2.68
CA SER A 198 -23.66 11.57 2.97
C SER A 198 -23.58 11.95 4.45
N ASP A 199 -22.42 12.41 4.89
CA ASP A 199 -22.16 12.82 6.27
C ASP A 199 -22.51 11.70 7.27
N VAL A 200 -22.13 10.47 6.91
CA VAL A 200 -22.47 9.27 7.67
C VAL A 200 -21.73 9.25 9.00
N GLU A 201 -22.47 8.98 10.07
CA GLU A 201 -21.94 8.75 11.41
C GLU A 201 -22.44 7.39 11.91
N ILE A 202 -21.53 6.62 12.51
CA ILE A 202 -21.80 5.25 12.97
C ILE A 202 -21.57 5.20 14.48
N LYS A 203 -22.62 4.88 15.24
CA LYS A 203 -22.59 4.74 16.69
C LYS A 203 -22.95 3.34 17.13
N PHE A 204 -22.27 2.87 18.17
CA PHE A 204 -22.55 1.60 18.82
C PHE A 204 -23.01 1.88 20.26
N ASN A 205 -24.22 1.46 20.59
CA ASN A 205 -24.82 1.62 21.90
C ASN A 205 -24.86 0.25 22.61
N GLY A 206 -24.47 0.21 23.88
CA GLY A 206 -24.44 -1.04 24.68
C GLY A 206 -23.13 -1.83 24.62
N VAL A 207 -22.17 -1.43 23.78
CA VAL A 207 -20.85 -2.06 23.69
C VAL A 207 -19.77 -0.99 23.44
N THR A 208 -18.57 -1.18 24.01
CA THR A 208 -17.45 -0.28 23.73
C THR A 208 -16.73 -0.76 22.48
N VAL A 209 -16.79 -0.01 21.37
CA VAL A 209 -16.02 -0.30 20.15
C VAL A 209 -14.87 0.71 20.01
N LYS A 210 -13.67 0.23 19.70
CA LYS A 210 -12.43 1.01 19.51
C LYS A 210 -11.64 0.50 18.31
N ASP A 211 -10.64 1.27 17.90
CA ASP A 211 -9.72 0.91 16.80
C ASP A 211 -10.47 0.48 15.53
N THR A 212 -11.49 1.25 15.16
CA THR A 212 -12.32 1.02 13.98
C THR A 212 -11.64 1.52 12.72
N TYR A 213 -11.63 0.71 11.66
CA TYR A 213 -11.05 1.01 10.36
C TYR A 213 -12.02 0.64 9.23
N PRO A 214 -12.21 1.52 8.22
CA PRO A 214 -11.64 2.88 8.12
C PRO A 214 -12.07 3.79 9.28
N ARG A 215 -11.25 4.81 9.60
CA ARG A 215 -11.50 5.72 10.75
C ARG A 215 -12.77 6.54 10.58
N SER A 216 -13.13 6.86 9.34
CA SER A 216 -14.36 7.54 8.98
C SER A 216 -14.96 6.92 7.73
N VAL A 217 -16.28 6.84 7.68
CA VAL A 217 -17.06 6.50 6.49
C VAL A 217 -17.92 7.73 6.24
N LYS A 218 -17.56 8.58 5.27
CA LYS A 218 -18.31 9.83 5.04
C LYS A 218 -19.54 9.64 4.17
N ASP A 219 -19.44 8.79 3.16
CA ASP A 219 -20.53 8.53 2.22
C ASP A 219 -20.75 7.03 2.06
N LEU A 220 -22.01 6.67 1.80
CA LEU A 220 -22.41 5.36 1.33
C LEU A 220 -22.93 5.48 -0.10
N PHE A 221 -22.35 4.71 -1.01
CA PHE A 221 -22.69 4.71 -2.43
C PHE A 221 -23.44 3.43 -2.82
N ALA A 222 -24.37 3.56 -3.77
CA ALA A 222 -25.11 2.42 -4.29
C ALA A 222 -24.16 1.36 -4.86
N GLY A 223 -24.39 0.08 -4.52
CA GLY A 223 -23.56 -1.04 -4.98
C GLY A 223 -22.18 -1.17 -4.32
N ASN A 224 -21.75 -0.22 -3.48
CA ASN A 224 -20.46 -0.29 -2.80
C ASN A 224 -20.56 -0.86 -1.39
N GLN A 225 -19.91 -1.99 -1.15
CA GLN A 225 -19.80 -2.57 0.17
C GLN A 225 -18.71 -1.85 1.00
N VAL A 226 -19.07 -1.37 2.18
CA VAL A 226 -18.12 -0.86 3.19
C VAL A 226 -17.88 -1.92 4.25
N LEU A 227 -16.61 -2.25 4.49
CA LEU A 227 -16.19 -3.19 5.52
C LEU A 227 -15.55 -2.44 6.69
N LEU A 228 -16.21 -2.43 7.84
CA LEU A 228 -15.71 -1.83 9.07
C LEU A 228 -15.18 -2.92 10.01
N LEU A 229 -13.89 -2.81 10.37
CA LEU A 229 -13.23 -3.70 11.32
C LEU A 229 -12.88 -2.91 12.57
N GLY A 230 -13.24 -3.43 13.74
CA GLY A 230 -12.96 -2.79 15.02
C GLY A 230 -12.82 -3.82 16.14
N ARG A 231 -12.23 -3.36 17.24
CA ARG A 231 -12.14 -4.12 18.49
C ARG A 231 -13.28 -3.70 19.40
N TYR A 232 -13.81 -4.64 20.16
CA TYR A 232 -14.86 -4.34 21.12
C TYR A 232 -14.56 -4.91 22.49
N LYS A 233 -15.18 -4.34 23.52
CA LYS A 233 -15.18 -4.85 24.88
C LYS A 233 -16.62 -4.89 25.40
N GLY A 234 -16.97 -6.01 26.01
CA GLY A 234 -18.34 -6.33 26.43
C GLY A 234 -18.94 -7.46 25.59
N SER A 235 -20.12 -7.91 25.98
CA SER A 235 -20.90 -8.95 25.31
C SER A 235 -22.38 -8.69 25.55
N GLY A 236 -23.24 -9.32 24.74
CA GLY A 236 -24.69 -9.19 24.80
C GLY A 236 -25.28 -8.28 23.73
N ALA A 237 -26.54 -7.90 23.94
CA ALA A 237 -27.28 -7.07 23.00
C ALA A 237 -26.72 -5.65 22.91
N ALA A 238 -26.55 -5.17 21.69
CA ALA A 238 -26.13 -3.82 21.35
C ALA A 238 -27.02 -3.26 20.25
N LYS A 239 -26.89 -1.96 19.99
CA LYS A 239 -27.57 -1.31 18.86
C LYS A 239 -26.54 -0.57 18.03
N LEU A 240 -26.59 -0.79 16.72
CA LEU A 240 -25.92 0.04 15.72
C LEU A 240 -26.87 1.16 15.32
N GLU A 241 -26.39 2.39 15.37
CA GLU A 241 -27.10 3.55 14.85
C GLU A 241 -26.27 4.18 13.74
N ILE A 242 -26.88 4.30 12.56
CA ILE A 242 -26.28 4.95 11.40
C ILE A 242 -27.10 6.20 11.11
N THR A 243 -26.48 7.36 11.24
CA THR A 243 -27.09 8.65 10.89
C THR A 243 -26.39 9.24 9.69
N GLY A 244 -27.10 10.03 8.90
CA GLY A 244 -26.54 10.75 7.76
C GLY A 244 -27.60 11.49 6.98
N LYS A 245 -27.18 12.27 5.97
CA LYS A 245 -28.07 13.05 5.13
C LYS A 245 -28.45 12.27 3.87
N VAL A 246 -29.74 12.32 3.52
CA VAL A 246 -30.27 11.84 2.24
C VAL A 246 -31.07 12.99 1.63
N ASN A 247 -30.61 13.51 0.49
CA ASN A 247 -31.19 14.71 -0.13
C ASN A 247 -31.29 15.90 0.85
N GLY A 248 -30.23 16.16 1.61
CA GLY A 248 -30.17 17.23 2.62
C GLY A 248 -30.89 16.94 3.94
N ALA A 249 -31.81 15.96 3.98
CA ALA A 249 -32.55 15.61 5.20
C ALA A 249 -31.78 14.58 6.05
N LEU A 250 -31.66 14.83 7.35
CA LEU A 250 -31.06 13.89 8.29
C LEU A 250 -31.97 12.65 8.45
N LYS A 251 -31.39 11.46 8.28
CA LYS A 251 -32.03 10.17 8.53
C LYS A 251 -31.23 9.36 9.53
N SER A 252 -31.92 8.56 10.34
CA SER A 252 -31.32 7.61 11.29
C SER A 252 -31.85 6.21 11.01
N PHE A 253 -30.95 5.22 11.05
CA PHE A 253 -31.24 3.81 10.91
C PHE A 253 -30.68 3.08 12.13
N SER A 254 -31.51 2.25 12.76
CA SER A 254 -31.11 1.47 13.94
C SER A 254 -31.19 -0.01 13.65
N PHE A 255 -30.13 -0.75 13.97
CA PHE A 255 -30.04 -2.18 13.78
C PHE A 255 -29.67 -2.86 15.11
N PRO A 256 -30.42 -3.89 15.55
CA PRO A 256 -30.01 -4.69 16.68
C PRO A 256 -28.76 -5.49 16.34
N LEU A 257 -27.81 -5.54 17.26
CA LEU A 257 -26.60 -6.34 17.19
C LEU A 257 -26.51 -7.24 18.42
N GLU A 258 -25.86 -8.39 18.27
CA GLU A 258 -25.46 -9.21 19.41
C GLU A 258 -23.95 -9.45 19.35
N PHE A 259 -23.27 -9.19 20.47
CA PHE A 259 -21.85 -9.45 20.62
C PHE A 259 -21.64 -10.68 21.48
N SER A 260 -21.01 -11.71 20.93
CA SER A 260 -20.61 -12.88 21.69
C SER A 260 -19.57 -12.53 22.75
N GLY A 261 -19.46 -13.35 23.80
CA GLY A 261 -18.26 -13.38 24.64
C GLY A 261 -17.01 -13.74 23.82
N ALA A 262 -15.82 -13.64 24.43
CA ALA A 262 -14.54 -13.89 23.77
C ALA A 262 -14.49 -15.29 23.11
N ASP A 263 -14.83 -15.34 21.84
CA ASP A 263 -14.83 -16.56 21.05
C ASP A 263 -13.52 -16.58 20.25
N ALA A 264 -12.62 -17.50 20.61
CA ALA A 264 -11.28 -17.61 20.02
C ALA A 264 -11.29 -18.22 18.60
N SER A 265 -12.47 -18.51 18.06
CA SER A 265 -12.68 -19.22 16.79
C SER A 265 -12.38 -18.39 15.54
N SER A 266 -12.21 -17.07 15.64
CA SER A 266 -12.06 -16.19 14.47
C SER A 266 -10.65 -15.60 14.28
N SER A 267 -9.59 -16.42 14.26
CA SER A 267 -8.20 -15.97 14.07
C SER A 267 -7.99 -15.11 12.80
N HIS A 268 -8.70 -15.42 11.72
CA HIS A 268 -8.71 -14.65 10.48
C HIS A 268 -9.20 -13.19 10.63
N LEU A 269 -10.21 -12.92 11.47
CA LEU A 269 -10.71 -11.57 11.70
C LEU A 269 -9.68 -10.70 12.42
N THR A 270 -8.95 -11.29 13.36
CA THR A 270 -7.86 -10.60 14.07
C THR A 270 -6.77 -10.18 13.09
N ARG A 271 -6.39 -11.06 12.14
CA ARG A 271 -5.41 -10.72 11.10
C ARG A 271 -5.92 -9.64 10.16
N LEU A 272 -7.18 -9.70 9.71
CA LEU A 272 -7.77 -8.67 8.86
C LEU A 272 -7.81 -7.31 9.56
N TRP A 273 -8.16 -7.26 10.84
CA TRP A 273 -8.12 -6.03 11.63
C TRP A 273 -6.68 -5.50 11.75
N ALA A 274 -5.71 -6.37 12.03
CA ALA A 274 -4.30 -5.99 12.15
C ALA A 274 -3.77 -5.41 10.83
N MET A 275 -4.13 -5.98 9.68
CA MET A 275 -3.77 -5.44 8.36
C MET A 275 -4.32 -4.02 8.17
N ARG A 276 -5.58 -3.76 8.56
CA ARG A 276 -6.17 -2.41 8.47
C ARG A 276 -5.50 -1.41 9.41
N ARG A 277 -5.18 -1.82 10.64
CA ARG A 277 -4.47 -0.97 11.61
C ARG A 277 -3.06 -0.65 11.14
N ILE A 278 -2.31 -1.64 10.66
CA ILE A 278 -0.98 -1.43 10.09
C ILE A 278 -1.05 -0.47 8.91
N GLY A 279 -2.02 -0.63 8.00
CA GLY A 279 -2.24 0.30 6.90
C GLY A 279 -2.43 1.74 7.38
N TYR A 280 -3.36 1.96 8.31
CA TYR A 280 -3.58 3.27 8.92
C TYR A 280 -2.35 3.85 9.62
N LEU A 281 -1.61 3.06 10.42
CA LEU A 281 -0.40 3.53 11.07
C LEU A 281 0.70 3.88 10.06
N THR A 282 0.76 3.16 8.94
CA THR A 282 1.67 3.47 7.83
C THR A 282 1.31 4.81 7.19
N GLU A 283 0.02 5.07 6.94
CA GLU A 283 -0.47 6.38 6.46
C GLU A 283 -0.11 7.50 7.44
N VAL A 284 -0.32 7.30 8.74
CA VAL A 284 0.06 8.26 9.79
C VAL A 284 1.56 8.55 9.79
N ALA A 285 2.39 7.52 9.67
CA ALA A 285 3.85 7.67 9.61
C ALA A 285 4.30 8.40 8.33
N GLN A 286 3.68 8.12 7.19
CA GLN A 286 3.98 8.83 5.94
C GLN A 286 3.55 10.30 5.99
N ALA A 287 2.40 10.58 6.60
CA ALA A 287 1.80 11.91 6.62
C ALA A 287 2.41 12.85 7.68
N ASN A 288 2.92 12.33 8.80
CA ASN A 288 3.47 13.13 9.90
C ASN A 288 4.98 12.95 10.10
N GLY A 289 5.62 12.09 9.31
CA GLY A 289 6.99 11.65 9.51
C GLY A 289 7.06 10.40 10.40
N GLU A 290 8.18 9.68 10.25
CA GLU A 290 8.44 8.40 10.90
C GLU A 290 8.67 8.55 12.41
N ASN A 291 7.58 8.56 13.17
CA ASN A 291 7.62 8.54 14.64
C ASN A 291 7.90 7.12 15.16
N LYS A 292 8.85 7.01 16.09
CA LYS A 292 9.25 5.75 16.72
C LYS A 292 8.08 4.98 17.35
N GLU A 293 7.16 5.64 18.05
CA GLU A 293 6.03 4.98 18.71
C GLU A 293 5.11 4.29 17.69
N VAL A 294 4.84 4.99 16.58
CA VAL A 294 4.01 4.47 15.48
C VAL A 294 4.71 3.28 14.81
N ILE A 295 6.02 3.39 14.55
CA ILE A 295 6.82 2.32 13.94
C ILE A 295 6.90 1.10 14.85
N ASP A 296 7.15 1.30 16.15
CA ASP A 296 7.24 0.22 17.13
C ASP A 296 5.91 -0.55 17.21
N GLU A 297 4.78 0.16 17.16
CA GLU A 297 3.46 -0.48 17.09
C GLU A 297 3.24 -1.27 15.78
N ILE A 298 3.64 -0.72 14.63
CA ILE A 298 3.58 -1.45 13.35
C ILE A 298 4.41 -2.75 13.42
N ILE A 299 5.61 -2.69 13.99
CA ILE A 299 6.49 -3.85 14.17
C ILE A 299 5.85 -4.87 15.12
N GLU A 300 5.23 -4.41 16.21
CA GLU A 300 4.55 -5.30 17.16
C GLU A 300 3.39 -6.05 16.50
N LEU A 301 2.49 -5.33 15.82
CA LEU A 301 1.36 -5.91 15.11
C LEU A 301 1.81 -6.86 14.00
N SER A 302 2.85 -6.46 13.25
CA SER A 302 3.47 -7.29 12.22
C SER A 302 3.95 -8.62 12.78
N LYS A 303 4.75 -8.61 13.86
CA LYS A 303 5.28 -9.81 14.51
C LYS A 303 4.17 -10.69 15.07
N ARG A 304 3.20 -10.09 15.76
CA ARG A 304 2.09 -10.81 16.40
C ARG A 304 1.18 -11.51 15.39
N HIS A 305 0.97 -10.91 14.21
CA HIS A 305 0.01 -11.40 13.22
C HIS A 305 0.64 -11.96 11.94
N GLY A 306 1.98 -11.99 11.85
CA GLY A 306 2.72 -12.49 10.69
C GLY A 306 2.46 -11.68 9.42
N ILE A 307 2.42 -10.36 9.53
CA ILE A 307 2.16 -9.44 8.41
C ILE A 307 3.47 -8.74 8.04
N ILE A 308 3.96 -8.91 6.80
CA ILE A 308 5.15 -8.20 6.32
C ILE A 308 4.80 -6.72 6.12
N THR A 309 5.71 -5.85 6.56
CA THR A 309 5.60 -4.40 6.42
C THR A 309 6.93 -3.84 5.93
N ASN A 310 6.97 -2.56 5.57
CA ASN A 310 8.23 -1.88 5.21
C ASN A 310 9.26 -1.85 6.37
N TYR A 311 8.83 -2.20 7.58
CA TYR A 311 9.65 -2.20 8.80
C TYR A 311 10.05 -3.60 9.27
N THR A 312 9.57 -4.66 8.62
CA THR A 312 9.76 -6.06 9.04
C THR A 312 10.12 -6.98 7.87
N SER A 313 10.82 -8.07 8.17
CA SER A 313 11.19 -9.07 7.16
C SER A 313 11.08 -10.49 7.74
N PHE A 314 10.81 -11.46 6.87
CA PHE A 314 10.99 -12.87 7.22
C PHE A 314 12.41 -13.30 6.86
N LEU A 315 13.11 -13.85 7.86
CA LEU A 315 14.37 -14.52 7.65
C LEU A 315 14.15 -16.03 7.76
N VAL A 316 14.51 -16.76 6.70
CA VAL A 316 14.53 -18.23 6.70
C VAL A 316 15.98 -18.65 6.91
N THR A 317 16.25 -19.38 7.99
CA THR A 317 17.58 -19.92 8.29
C THR A 317 17.57 -21.43 8.14
N ASP A 318 18.58 -21.99 7.47
CA ASP A 318 18.81 -23.43 7.46
C ASP A 318 19.40 -23.86 8.82
N PRO A 319 18.77 -24.81 9.55
CA PRO A 319 19.31 -25.33 10.80
C PRO A 319 20.74 -25.89 10.67
N SER A 320 21.15 -26.34 9.49
CA SER A 320 22.50 -26.84 9.22
C SER A 320 23.57 -25.74 9.17
N GLU A 321 23.20 -24.49 8.95
CA GLU A 321 24.12 -23.35 8.97
C GLU A 321 24.29 -22.72 10.37
N ASN A 322 23.46 -23.07 11.35
CA ASN A 322 23.55 -22.55 12.72
C ASN A 322 24.86 -22.91 13.43
N ASN A 323 25.56 -23.97 13.00
CA ASN A 323 26.86 -24.37 13.56
C ASN A 323 28.06 -23.59 13.01
N ARG A 324 27.87 -22.68 12.03
CA ARG A 324 28.93 -21.81 11.50
C ARG A 324 28.87 -20.38 12.02
N ILE A 325 27.87 -20.05 12.83
CA ILE A 325 27.74 -18.71 13.41
C ILE A 325 28.64 -18.59 14.64
N VAL A 326 29.87 -18.11 14.44
CA VAL A 326 30.66 -17.51 15.51
C VAL A 326 29.85 -16.33 16.07
N ARG A 327 29.30 -16.47 17.27
CA ARG A 327 28.73 -15.34 18.01
C ARG A 327 29.87 -14.35 18.24
N PRO A 328 29.83 -13.10 17.71
CA PRO A 328 30.79 -12.10 18.15
C PRO A 328 30.46 -11.82 19.62
N ARG A 329 31.33 -12.23 20.54
CA ARG A 329 31.30 -11.71 21.91
C ARG A 329 31.61 -10.22 21.82
N PHE A 330 30.61 -9.39 22.04
CA PHE A 330 30.72 -7.93 22.01
C PHE A 330 31.31 -7.34 23.31
N ASP A 331 32.13 -8.10 24.05
CA ASP A 331 32.62 -7.72 25.39
C ASP A 331 34.14 -7.47 25.48
N GLN A 332 34.88 -7.35 24.37
CA GLN A 332 36.35 -7.25 24.47
C GLN A 332 37.09 -6.34 23.50
N VAL A 333 36.45 -5.32 22.92
CA VAL A 333 37.18 -4.31 22.11
C VAL A 333 36.83 -2.88 22.55
N LEU A 334 37.28 -2.52 23.74
CA LEU A 334 37.59 -1.14 24.12
C LEU A 334 38.86 -1.15 24.98
N SER A 335 40.00 -1.45 24.36
CA SER A 335 41.30 -1.03 24.90
C SER A 335 42.34 -0.96 23.77
N PHE A 336 43.21 0.05 23.87
CA PHE A 336 44.31 0.46 22.98
C PHE A 336 43.89 1.30 21.75
N GLY A 337 44.30 2.57 21.59
CA GLY A 337 45.15 3.40 22.45
C GLY A 337 45.18 4.86 21.95
N SER A 338 45.07 5.80 22.89
CA SER A 338 45.46 7.20 22.68
C SER A 338 46.97 7.30 22.87
N MET A 339 47.69 7.72 21.84
CA MET A 339 49.13 7.96 21.86
C MET A 339 49.52 9.04 22.89
N ASN A 340 50.66 8.79 23.54
CA ASN A 340 51.35 9.65 24.51
C ASN A 340 51.63 11.08 24.02
N ARG A 341 51.48 12.04 24.94
CA ARG A 341 52.31 13.25 25.03
C ARG A 341 52.78 13.40 26.49
N PRO A 342 54.08 13.57 26.76
CA PRO A 342 54.60 13.65 28.13
C PRO A 342 54.62 15.11 28.63
N GLY A 343 54.26 15.33 29.90
CA GLY A 343 54.54 16.61 30.57
C GLY A 343 53.78 16.87 31.87
N ALA A 344 54.55 16.97 32.95
CA ALA A 344 54.28 17.62 34.24
C ALA A 344 53.55 16.83 35.37
N ALA A 345 54.20 16.93 36.54
CA ALA A 345 54.08 16.16 37.77
C ALA A 345 52.95 16.65 38.71
N PRO A 346 52.67 15.92 39.81
CA PRO A 346 51.37 15.89 40.49
C PRO A 346 51.32 16.77 41.75
N ARG A 347 50.13 17.17 42.21
CA ARG A 347 49.83 17.28 43.66
C ARG A 347 48.35 17.04 44.01
N PRO A 348 48.08 16.56 45.24
CA PRO A 348 46.88 15.79 45.58
C PRO A 348 46.00 16.48 46.65
N SER A 349 44.73 16.09 46.73
CA SER A 349 43.91 16.16 47.95
C SER A 349 42.59 15.44 47.69
N SER A 350 42.39 14.22 48.19
CA SER A 350 42.14 13.82 49.58
C SER A 350 40.63 13.62 49.80
N LEU A 351 40.23 12.36 49.91
CA LEU A 351 39.67 11.73 51.13
C LEU A 351 38.13 11.73 51.06
N ALA A 352 37.40 10.66 51.38
CA ALA A 352 37.71 9.37 52.03
C ALA A 352 36.65 8.35 51.52
N ALA A 353 37.01 7.10 51.18
CA ALA A 353 37.08 5.91 52.06
C ALA A 353 35.65 5.41 52.42
N GLU A 354 35.27 4.13 52.33
CA GLU A 354 35.96 2.83 52.50
C GLU A 354 35.23 1.75 51.68
N LYS A 355 35.94 0.86 50.93
CA LYS A 355 36.26 -0.56 51.26
C LYS A 355 35.03 -1.43 51.65
N SER A 356 34.83 -2.66 51.18
CA SER A 356 35.61 -3.55 50.31
C SER A 356 34.84 -4.88 50.11
N ILE A 357 34.90 -5.39 48.87
CA ILE A 357 35.17 -6.79 48.47
C ILE A 357 34.16 -7.91 48.78
N ALA A 358 33.53 -8.37 47.68
CA ALA A 358 33.35 -9.73 47.16
C ALA A 358 33.07 -10.92 48.13
N ALA A 359 32.03 -11.69 47.82
CA ALA A 359 32.11 -12.92 46.99
C ALA A 359 30.83 -13.79 47.14
N GLY A 360 30.43 -14.45 46.04
CA GLY A 360 29.97 -15.84 46.11
C GLY A 360 28.47 -16.14 46.29
N SER A 361 27.82 -16.47 45.17
CA SER A 361 26.93 -17.65 44.94
C SER A 361 25.74 -17.98 45.86
N ALA A 362 24.54 -17.98 45.25
CA ALA A 362 23.47 -19.02 45.36
C ALA A 362 22.31 -18.59 44.43
N ALA A 363 21.96 -19.31 43.35
CA ALA A 363 21.12 -20.53 43.31
C ALA A 363 19.66 -20.32 43.77
N GLY A 364 18.72 -20.52 42.83
CA GLY A 364 17.35 -20.98 43.07
C GLY A 364 16.24 -19.93 42.98
N PHE A 365 15.42 -19.97 41.94
CA PHE A 365 14.03 -20.47 42.04
C PHE A 365 13.34 -20.53 40.67
N SER A 366 12.49 -21.54 40.55
CA SER A 366 11.78 -22.03 39.38
C SER A 366 10.41 -21.36 39.19
N GLN A 367 9.90 -21.47 37.95
CA GLN A 367 8.49 -21.56 37.54
C GLN A 367 7.56 -20.33 37.54
N ARG A 368 7.10 -20.01 36.31
CA ARG A 368 5.74 -20.15 35.75
C ARG A 368 5.35 -18.90 34.96
N ALA A 369 5.39 -19.00 33.63
CA ALA A 369 4.63 -18.12 32.75
C ALA A 369 3.73 -19.00 31.87
N ALA A 370 2.44 -18.69 31.94
CA ALA A 370 1.34 -19.46 31.40
C ALA A 370 1.39 -19.57 29.88
N SER A 371 0.93 -20.72 29.38
CA SER A 371 0.67 -21.04 27.99
C SER A 371 -0.13 -19.93 27.29
N HIS A 372 0.49 -19.25 26.32
CA HIS A 372 -0.22 -18.51 25.29
C HIS A 372 -0.27 -19.36 24.02
N ASN A 373 -1.47 -19.48 23.48
CA ASN A 373 -1.81 -20.32 22.35
C ASN A 373 -1.28 -19.66 21.06
N GLU A 374 -0.03 -19.94 20.70
CA GLU A 374 0.53 -19.55 19.41
C GLU A 374 -0.11 -20.38 18.29
N SER A 375 -0.48 -19.71 17.18
CA SER A 375 -1.01 -20.39 16.00
C SER A 375 0.03 -21.38 15.43
N PRO A 376 -0.34 -22.62 15.08
CA PRO A 376 0.61 -23.67 14.69
C PRO A 376 1.45 -23.39 13.44
N LEU A 377 1.17 -22.32 12.69
CA LEU A 377 1.94 -21.89 11.52
C LEU A 377 3.18 -21.03 11.84
N LEU A 378 3.40 -20.63 13.10
CA LEU A 378 4.47 -19.69 13.47
C LEU A 378 5.70 -20.33 14.13
N ARG A 379 5.71 -21.66 14.33
CA ARG A 379 6.77 -22.33 15.11
C ARG A 379 8.18 -22.22 14.50
N ASP A 380 8.29 -22.02 13.18
CA ASP A 380 9.58 -22.01 12.46
C ASP A 380 9.99 -20.64 11.89
N PHE A 381 9.22 -19.57 12.12
CA PHE A 381 9.50 -18.25 11.54
C PHE A 381 9.92 -17.23 12.62
N ARG A 382 11.20 -16.86 12.64
CA ARG A 382 11.67 -15.71 13.44
C ARG A 382 11.53 -14.42 12.64
N VAL A 383 10.57 -13.58 13.02
CA VAL A 383 10.42 -12.22 12.49
C VAL A 383 11.41 -11.29 13.20
N VAL A 384 12.36 -10.71 12.45
CA VAL A 384 13.42 -9.84 12.96
C VAL A 384 13.16 -8.38 12.50
N SER A 385 13.61 -7.39 13.27
CA SER A 385 13.51 -5.98 12.87
C SER A 385 14.30 -5.72 11.58
N GLY A 386 13.79 -4.86 10.69
CA GLY A 386 14.45 -4.56 9.41
C GLY A 386 15.87 -4.00 9.55
N LYS A 387 16.15 -3.24 10.61
CA LYS A 387 17.48 -2.67 10.89
C LYS A 387 18.52 -3.75 11.21
N ASP A 388 18.13 -4.74 12.01
CA ASP A 388 19.02 -5.86 12.36
C ASP A 388 19.23 -6.82 11.18
N ALA A 389 18.22 -6.98 10.32
CA ALA A 389 18.33 -7.78 9.10
C ALA A 389 19.26 -7.12 8.06
N PHE A 390 19.15 -5.80 7.87
CA PHE A 390 19.99 -5.02 6.95
C PHE A 390 21.48 -5.04 7.35
N GLU A 391 21.79 -4.79 8.62
CA GLU A 391 23.17 -4.83 9.12
C GLU A 391 23.80 -6.22 9.06
N ARG A 392 23.00 -7.28 9.26
CA ARG A 392 23.47 -8.66 9.09
C ARG A 392 23.73 -9.01 7.64
N ASN A 393 22.87 -8.56 6.72
CA ASN A 393 23.06 -8.79 5.29
C ASN A 393 24.28 -8.02 4.78
N LYS A 394 24.48 -6.75 5.19
CA LYS A 394 25.65 -5.95 4.84
C LYS A 394 26.97 -6.62 5.25
N LYS A 395 27.03 -7.21 6.45
CA LYS A 395 28.20 -7.98 6.91
C LYS A 395 28.37 -9.30 6.17
N ALA A 396 27.28 -10.00 5.85
CA ALA A 396 27.34 -11.22 5.05
C ALA A 396 27.82 -10.96 3.62
N SER A 397 27.45 -9.83 3.02
CA SER A 397 27.95 -9.36 1.71
C SER A 397 29.44 -9.04 1.75
N GLN A 398 29.91 -8.35 2.79
CA GLN A 398 31.32 -8.01 2.98
C GLN A 398 32.20 -9.26 3.23
N LEU A 399 31.64 -10.29 3.89
CA LEU A 399 32.31 -11.58 4.07
C LEU A 399 32.37 -12.40 2.77
N LYS A 400 31.41 -12.19 1.85
CA LYS A 400 31.40 -12.83 0.53
C LYS A 400 32.43 -12.20 -0.42
N GLU A 401 32.62 -10.88 -0.34
CA GLU A 401 33.66 -10.16 -1.10
C GLU A 401 35.09 -10.51 -0.64
N SER A 402 35.28 -10.96 0.60
CA SER A 402 36.60 -11.37 1.11
C SER A 402 37.02 -12.81 0.78
N ILE A 403 36.18 -13.60 0.10
CA ILE A 403 36.46 -15.03 -0.19
C ILE A 403 36.88 -15.25 -1.65
N ASP A 404 36.72 -14.26 -2.53
CA ASP A 404 37.14 -14.37 -3.93
C ASP A 404 38.45 -13.62 -4.19
N PHE A 405 39.61 -14.21 -3.83
CA PHE A 405 40.89 -13.90 -4.49
C PHE A 405 41.95 -14.99 -4.26
N GLU A 406 42.22 -15.81 -5.29
CA GLU A 406 43.57 -16.07 -5.84
C GLU A 406 43.48 -17.09 -6.99
N SER A 407 43.53 -16.60 -8.24
CA SER A 407 44.17 -17.32 -9.34
C SER A 407 44.52 -16.32 -10.44
N GLU A 408 45.80 -15.98 -10.54
CA GLU A 408 46.38 -15.12 -11.58
C GLU A 408 46.38 -15.79 -12.95
N GLY A 409 46.13 -15.00 -14.02
CA GLY A 409 46.26 -15.44 -15.41
C GLY A 409 45.92 -14.36 -16.44
N LYS A 410 46.97 -13.67 -16.88
CA LYS A 410 47.12 -12.59 -17.90
C LYS A 410 46.13 -12.49 -19.10
N THR A 411 45.84 -11.21 -19.41
CA THR A 411 45.66 -10.53 -20.72
C THR A 411 44.52 -10.97 -21.67
N ASP A 412 43.54 -10.10 -21.91
CA ASP A 412 43.55 -9.19 -23.07
C ASP A 412 42.38 -8.19 -23.04
N HIS A 413 42.65 -7.04 -23.66
CA HIS A 413 41.76 -5.89 -23.80
C HIS A 413 40.50 -6.19 -24.64
N ASP A 414 39.41 -5.53 -24.25
CA ASP A 414 38.28 -5.12 -25.10
C ASP A 414 37.23 -6.20 -25.47
N LYS A 415 36.21 -6.34 -24.60
CA LYS A 415 34.80 -6.65 -24.91
C LYS A 415 34.00 -6.82 -23.62
N MET A 416 33.24 -5.81 -23.21
CA MET A 416 31.87 -5.95 -22.65
C MET A 416 31.36 -4.59 -22.14
N LYS A 417 30.71 -3.85 -23.04
CA LYS A 417 29.54 -3.07 -22.67
C LYS A 417 28.36 -4.05 -22.51
N GLY A 418 27.69 -3.98 -21.37
CA GLY A 418 26.33 -4.53 -21.19
C GLY A 418 26.26 -5.91 -20.53
N ALA A 419 26.11 -5.93 -19.20
CA ALA A 419 25.44 -6.99 -18.47
C ALA A 419 25.04 -6.50 -17.07
N THR A 420 23.94 -5.77 -16.97
CA THR A 420 23.17 -5.68 -15.73
C THR A 420 22.61 -7.08 -15.45
N ALA A 421 23.02 -7.70 -14.34
CA ALA A 421 22.49 -8.99 -13.91
C ALA A 421 20.99 -8.86 -13.63
N LYS A 422 20.14 -9.35 -14.55
CA LYS A 422 18.71 -9.57 -14.30
C LYS A 422 18.59 -10.65 -13.22
N THR A 423 18.11 -10.29 -12.04
CA THR A 423 17.71 -11.25 -11.01
C THR A 423 16.61 -12.15 -11.59
N ALA A 424 16.92 -13.42 -11.85
CA ALA A 424 15.94 -14.38 -12.36
C ALA A 424 14.80 -14.54 -11.35
N ALA A 425 13.55 -14.40 -11.79
CA ALA A 425 12.38 -14.61 -10.92
C ALA A 425 12.32 -16.08 -10.47
N ILE A 426 12.47 -16.34 -9.17
CA ILE A 426 12.37 -17.67 -8.57
C ILE A 426 10.99 -17.84 -7.95
N LYS A 427 10.29 -18.92 -8.27
CA LYS A 427 8.99 -19.30 -7.72
C LYS A 427 9.09 -20.67 -7.06
N ARG A 428 8.57 -20.83 -5.84
CA ARG A 428 8.48 -22.14 -5.18
C ARG A 428 7.03 -22.58 -5.10
N VAL A 429 6.73 -23.77 -5.62
CA VAL A 429 5.37 -24.32 -5.65
C VAL A 429 5.38 -25.77 -5.18
N ALA A 430 4.62 -26.03 -4.11
CA ALA A 430 4.70 -27.26 -3.33
C ALA A 430 6.17 -27.63 -3.03
N ASP A 431 6.61 -28.81 -3.42
CA ASP A 431 7.97 -29.32 -3.21
C ASP A 431 9.00 -28.91 -4.29
N LYS A 432 8.60 -28.13 -5.30
CA LYS A 432 9.49 -27.73 -6.41
C LYS A 432 9.86 -26.26 -6.41
N THR A 433 11.07 -25.97 -6.90
CA THR A 433 11.56 -24.62 -7.13
C THR A 433 11.72 -24.39 -8.63
N PHE A 434 11.21 -23.28 -9.13
CA PHE A 434 11.27 -22.89 -10.52
C PHE A 434 12.03 -21.58 -10.66
N TYR A 435 12.92 -21.49 -11.65
CA TYR A 435 13.58 -20.25 -12.01
C TYR A 435 13.20 -19.83 -13.42
N LEU A 436 13.04 -18.53 -13.65
CA LEU A 436 12.77 -17.98 -14.97
C LEU A 436 14.06 -17.96 -15.80
N ALA A 437 14.12 -18.77 -16.86
CA ALA A 437 15.19 -18.76 -17.82
C ALA A 437 15.06 -17.57 -18.80
N ALA A 438 16.16 -17.19 -19.45
CA ALA A 438 16.23 -16.04 -20.34
C ALA A 438 15.30 -16.14 -21.56
N ASP A 439 14.92 -17.36 -21.95
CA ASP A 439 13.97 -17.67 -23.03
C ASP A 439 12.48 -17.60 -22.60
N GLY A 440 12.23 -17.19 -21.35
CA GLY A 440 10.89 -17.00 -20.79
C GLY A 440 10.23 -18.27 -20.25
N PHE A 441 10.93 -19.40 -20.20
CA PHE A 441 10.44 -20.62 -19.54
C PHE A 441 10.70 -20.57 -18.04
N TYR A 442 9.73 -20.99 -17.23
CA TYR A 442 10.01 -21.39 -15.85
C TYR A 442 10.53 -22.83 -15.83
N VAL A 443 11.73 -23.02 -15.29
CA VAL A 443 12.43 -24.31 -15.28
C VAL A 443 12.50 -24.84 -13.86
N ASP A 444 12.00 -26.06 -13.64
CA ASP A 444 12.18 -26.80 -12.38
C ASP A 444 13.68 -26.97 -12.11
N SER A 445 14.15 -26.60 -10.92
CA SER A 445 15.54 -26.68 -10.53
C SER A 445 16.11 -28.10 -10.63
N LEU A 446 15.27 -29.13 -10.50
CA LEU A 446 15.66 -30.53 -10.64
C LEU A 446 15.55 -31.05 -12.08
N TYR A 447 15.07 -30.23 -13.03
CA TYR A 447 14.84 -30.65 -14.41
C TYR A 447 16.09 -31.23 -15.05
N LYS A 448 17.24 -30.53 -14.99
CA LYS A 448 18.49 -31.00 -15.60
C LYS A 448 19.00 -32.30 -14.96
N ALA A 449 18.92 -32.39 -13.64
CA ALA A 449 19.39 -33.55 -12.88
C ALA A 449 18.56 -34.82 -13.19
N VAL A 450 17.25 -34.67 -13.45
CA VAL A 450 16.37 -35.82 -13.69
C VAL A 450 16.16 -36.10 -15.18
N ALA A 451 16.03 -35.09 -16.03
CA ALA A 451 15.83 -35.27 -17.47
C ALA A 451 17.08 -35.88 -18.13
N GLY A 452 18.28 -35.46 -17.74
CA GLY A 452 19.52 -35.85 -18.42
C GLY A 452 19.45 -35.53 -19.92
N ASN A 453 19.70 -36.54 -20.77
CA ASN A 453 19.59 -36.44 -22.24
C ASN A 453 18.20 -36.84 -22.80
N ARG A 454 17.19 -37.08 -21.95
CA ARG A 454 15.85 -37.46 -22.41
C ARG A 454 15.15 -36.26 -23.05
N THR A 455 14.56 -36.47 -24.22
CA THR A 455 13.71 -35.47 -24.88
C THR A 455 12.40 -35.30 -24.11
N PRO A 456 12.01 -34.07 -23.73
CA PRO A 456 10.77 -33.84 -23.02
C PRO A 456 9.56 -34.04 -23.92
N GLU A 457 8.48 -34.59 -23.36
CA GLU A 457 7.17 -34.58 -24.02
C GLU A 457 6.68 -33.12 -24.08
N THR A 458 6.41 -32.62 -25.30
CA THR A 458 5.88 -31.26 -25.49
C THR A 458 4.37 -31.30 -25.38
N VAL A 459 3.81 -30.50 -24.48
CA VAL A 459 2.37 -30.44 -24.20
C VAL A 459 1.89 -28.99 -24.33
N VAL A 460 0.86 -28.77 -25.14
CA VAL A 460 0.27 -27.44 -25.33
C VAL A 460 -0.59 -27.09 -24.11
N PHE A 461 -0.40 -25.90 -23.56
CA PHE A 461 -1.15 -25.37 -22.43
C PHE A 461 -2.66 -25.37 -22.73
N GLY A 462 -3.46 -25.94 -21.83
CA GLY A 462 -4.92 -26.03 -22.00
C GLY A 462 -5.41 -27.14 -22.94
N SER A 463 -4.52 -27.95 -23.52
CA SER A 463 -4.91 -29.14 -24.30
C SER A 463 -5.52 -30.24 -23.41
N ALA A 464 -6.20 -31.22 -24.01
CA ALA A 464 -6.69 -32.39 -23.29
C ALA A 464 -5.56 -33.09 -22.50
N ARG A 465 -4.38 -33.21 -23.13
CA ARG A 465 -3.18 -33.77 -22.51
C ARG A 465 -2.68 -32.96 -21.32
N TYR A 466 -2.79 -31.63 -21.35
CA TYR A 466 -2.48 -30.77 -20.22
C TYR A 466 -3.38 -31.05 -19.00
N PHE A 467 -4.69 -31.24 -19.22
CA PHE A 467 -5.63 -31.57 -18.14
C PHE A 467 -5.52 -33.02 -17.63
N GLU A 468 -4.97 -33.94 -18.43
CA GLU A 468 -4.59 -35.26 -17.91
C GLU A 468 -3.45 -35.14 -16.91
N LEU A 469 -2.44 -34.31 -17.21
CA LEU A 469 -1.31 -34.09 -16.31
C LEU A 469 -1.72 -33.47 -14.98
N THR A 470 -2.72 -32.58 -14.93
CA THR A 470 -3.17 -31.97 -13.67
C THR A 470 -3.75 -32.96 -12.67
N ARG A 471 -4.16 -34.16 -13.12
CA ARG A 471 -4.69 -35.22 -12.26
C ARG A 471 -3.59 -36.00 -11.53
N LEU A 472 -2.32 -35.82 -11.91
CA LEU A 472 -1.18 -36.43 -11.23
C LEU A 472 -0.88 -35.68 -9.92
N LYS A 473 -0.26 -36.38 -8.97
CA LYS A 473 -0.01 -35.85 -7.62
C LYS A 473 0.82 -34.57 -7.69
N ASN A 474 0.31 -33.50 -7.07
CA ASN A 474 0.89 -32.14 -7.03
C ASN A 474 1.09 -31.46 -8.41
N ALA A 475 0.73 -32.11 -9.52
CA ALA A 475 0.99 -31.59 -10.86
C ALA A 475 0.17 -30.34 -11.21
N ALA A 476 -1.08 -30.24 -10.73
CA ALA A 476 -1.89 -29.03 -10.91
C ALA A 476 -1.21 -27.79 -10.31
N ALA A 477 -0.54 -27.93 -9.16
CA ALA A 477 0.20 -26.84 -8.54
C ALA A 477 1.43 -26.48 -9.38
N TYR A 478 2.21 -27.46 -9.85
CA TYR A 478 3.37 -27.17 -10.70
C TYR A 478 2.99 -26.48 -12.02
N LEU A 479 1.85 -26.87 -12.61
CA LEU A 479 1.36 -26.31 -13.87
C LEU A 479 0.76 -24.91 -13.72
N SER A 480 0.52 -24.42 -12.49
CA SER A 480 0.06 -23.05 -12.23
C SER A 480 1.19 -22.01 -12.22
N VAL A 481 2.46 -22.44 -12.31
CA VAL A 481 3.64 -21.55 -12.24
C VAL A 481 3.67 -20.57 -13.41
N GLY A 482 3.21 -20.99 -14.59
CA GLY A 482 3.21 -20.20 -15.81
C GLY A 482 2.79 -21.02 -17.04
N LYS A 483 2.66 -20.33 -18.17
CA LYS A 483 2.20 -20.94 -19.44
C LYS A 483 3.33 -21.57 -20.28
N LYS A 484 4.59 -21.29 -19.93
CA LYS A 484 5.81 -21.86 -20.54
C LYS A 484 6.67 -22.50 -19.46
N LEU A 485 6.73 -23.83 -19.42
CA LEU A 485 7.36 -24.58 -18.32
C LEU A 485 8.27 -25.70 -18.82
N LEU A 486 9.37 -25.95 -18.10
CA LEU A 486 10.18 -27.17 -18.20
C LEU A 486 10.19 -27.82 -16.82
N LEU A 487 9.55 -28.97 -16.68
CA LEU A 487 9.34 -29.58 -15.36
C LEU A 487 9.35 -31.11 -15.42
N VAL A 488 9.57 -31.72 -14.25
CA VAL A 488 9.54 -33.17 -14.10
C VAL A 488 8.40 -33.57 -13.20
N ILE A 489 7.47 -34.37 -13.73
CA ILE A 489 6.34 -34.95 -12.98
C ILE A 489 6.57 -36.46 -12.93
N ASP A 490 6.57 -37.05 -11.74
CA ASP A 490 6.80 -38.49 -11.52
C ASP A 490 8.01 -39.06 -12.29
N GLY A 491 9.12 -38.31 -12.32
CA GLY A 491 10.37 -38.72 -12.97
C GLY A 491 10.40 -38.60 -14.50
N LYS A 492 9.34 -38.07 -15.13
CA LYS A 492 9.27 -37.82 -16.58
C LYS A 492 9.37 -36.33 -16.91
N PRO A 493 10.22 -35.93 -17.88
CA PRO A 493 10.38 -34.53 -18.28
C PRO A 493 9.27 -34.08 -19.25
N TYR A 494 8.73 -32.90 -18.99
CA TYR A 494 7.69 -32.25 -19.80
C TYR A 494 8.09 -30.83 -20.17
N LYS A 495 7.71 -30.41 -21.38
CA LYS A 495 7.83 -29.04 -21.87
C LYS A 495 6.43 -28.50 -22.15
N ILE A 496 5.95 -27.58 -21.33
CA ILE A 496 4.67 -26.90 -21.55
C ILE A 496 4.91 -25.68 -22.42
N VAL A 497 4.19 -25.61 -23.53
CA VAL A 497 4.24 -24.48 -24.46
C VAL A 497 2.87 -23.82 -24.57
N PHE A 498 2.86 -22.51 -24.79
CA PHE A 498 1.65 -21.75 -25.08
C PHE A 498 1.71 -21.31 -26.53
N GLU A 499 0.80 -21.82 -27.36
CA GLU A 499 0.59 -21.30 -28.71
C GLU A 499 -0.40 -20.14 -28.61
N SER A 500 0.02 -18.96 -29.03
CA SER A 500 -0.89 -17.85 -29.28
C SER A 500 -1.53 -18.11 -30.64
N ASN A 501 -2.85 -18.34 -30.67
CA ASN A 501 -3.61 -18.15 -31.90
C ASN A 501 -3.71 -16.66 -32.23
#